data_AF-A0A6I6SS44-F1
#
_entry.id   AF-A0A6I6SS44-F1
#
_cell.length_a   1.000
_cell.length_b   1.000
_cell.length_c   1.000
_cell.angle_alpha   90.00
_cell.angle_beta   90.00
_cell.angle_gamma   90.00
#
_symmetry.space_group_name_H-M   'P 1'
#
loop_
_entity.id
_entity.type
_entity.pdbx_description
1 polymer ?
#
loop_
_entity_poly.entity_id
_entity_poly.type
_entity_poly.pdbx_seq_one_letter_code
_entity_poly.pdbx_strand_id
1 'polypeptide(L)'
;MTRCDAQSGFTLLEALVAILVLSIGLLGVAAMQLRALQSAHMGYQRAVVSLAAIDAQERAWSELSRDANKACPSASAIESGWLGNWFGSVLNDAGSGISGMECDYTVTLRWREERYSTGEQGAPFIYQFRLPEL
;
A
#
# COMPACT_ATOMS: atom_id res chain seq x y z
N MET A 1 25.43 -64.06 17.60
CA MET A 1 25.66 -63.56 16.23
C MET A 1 25.34 -62.08 16.21
N THR A 2 26.34 -61.23 16.38
CA THR A 2 26.22 -59.77 16.24
C THR A 2 26.89 -59.40 14.92
N ARG A 3 26.10 -59.06 13.90
CA ARG A 3 26.63 -58.43 12.69
C ARG A 3 27.04 -57.01 13.07
N CYS A 4 28.32 -56.69 12.94
CA CYS A 4 28.76 -55.30 12.89
C CYS A 4 28.47 -54.79 11.48
N ASP A 5 27.50 -53.90 11.35
CA ASP A 5 27.34 -53.09 10.16
C ASP A 5 28.56 -52.15 10.03
N ALA A 6 29.24 -52.23 8.89
CA ALA A 6 30.35 -51.35 8.58
C ALA A 6 29.79 -49.94 8.30
N GLN A 7 30.08 -49.00 9.19
CA GLN A 7 29.68 -47.61 9.03
C GLN A 7 30.42 -46.98 7.84
N SER A 8 29.74 -46.83 6.71
CA SER A 8 30.30 -46.15 5.53
C SER A 8 30.41 -44.66 5.83
N GLY A 9 31.64 -44.15 5.92
CA GLY A 9 31.90 -42.71 6.07
C GLY A 9 31.42 -41.91 4.85
N PHE A 10 30.97 -40.69 5.12
CA PHE A 10 30.50 -39.74 4.11
C PHE A 10 31.64 -39.29 3.19
N THR A 11 31.44 -39.26 1.88
CA THR A 11 32.48 -38.78 0.96
C THR A 11 32.50 -37.25 0.92
N LEU A 12 33.67 -36.64 0.63
CA LEU A 12 33.79 -35.17 0.52
C LEU A 12 32.86 -34.59 -0.58
N LEU A 13 32.63 -35.38 -1.63
CA LEU A 13 31.73 -35.02 -2.72
C LEU A 13 30.27 -34.96 -2.26
N GLU A 14 29.86 -35.85 -1.36
CA GLU A 14 28.52 -35.90 -0.80
C GLU A 14 28.22 -34.65 0.07
N ALA A 15 29.21 -34.18 0.83
CA ALA A 15 29.10 -32.94 1.61
C ALA A 15 28.99 -31.71 0.73
N LEU A 16 29.75 -31.68 -0.36
CA LEU A 16 29.72 -30.57 -1.30
C LEU A 16 28.39 -30.50 -2.05
N VAL A 17 27.84 -31.66 -2.44
CA VAL A 17 26.49 -31.76 -3.03
C VAL A 17 25.42 -31.35 -2.02
N ALA A 18 25.51 -31.77 -0.76
CA ALA A 18 24.55 -31.40 0.27
C ALA A 18 24.51 -29.87 0.51
N ILE A 19 25.68 -29.23 0.61
CA ILE A 19 25.78 -27.77 0.77
C ILE A 19 25.26 -27.05 -0.48
N LEU A 20 25.54 -27.57 -1.69
CA LEU A 20 25.02 -27.02 -2.94
C LEU A 20 23.48 -27.04 -2.94
N VAL A 21 22.87 -28.19 -2.66
CA VAL A 21 21.40 -28.32 -2.61
C VAL A 21 20.80 -27.41 -1.54
N LEU A 22 21.42 -27.35 -0.35
CA LEU A 22 20.97 -26.50 0.75
C LEU A 22 21.04 -25.02 0.38
N SER A 23 22.13 -24.58 -0.24
CA SER A 23 22.28 -23.17 -0.67
C SER A 23 21.23 -22.77 -1.70
N ILE A 24 20.91 -23.63 -2.68
CA ILE A 24 19.84 -23.40 -3.66
C ILE A 24 18.48 -23.30 -2.93
N GLY A 25 18.23 -24.19 -1.96
CA GLY A 25 17.02 -24.15 -1.13
C GLY A 25 16.86 -22.84 -0.36
N LEU A 26 17.93 -22.37 0.28
CA LEU A 26 17.92 -21.10 1.03
C LEU A 26 17.69 -19.88 0.13
N LEU A 27 18.27 -19.86 -1.07
CA LEU A 27 18.01 -18.80 -2.06
C LEU A 27 16.55 -18.80 -2.50
N GLY A 28 15.93 -19.98 -2.64
CA GLY A 28 14.50 -20.11 -2.90
C GLY A 28 13.65 -19.47 -1.82
N VAL A 29 13.96 -19.73 -0.54
CA VAL A 29 13.24 -19.14 0.61
C VAL A 29 13.43 -17.61 0.65
N ALA A 30 14.66 -17.12 0.43
CA ALA A 30 14.93 -15.69 0.40
C ALA A 30 14.13 -14.97 -0.71
N ALA A 31 14.03 -15.58 -1.90
CA ALA A 31 13.21 -15.06 -2.98
C ALA A 31 11.72 -15.00 -2.62
N MET A 32 11.20 -16.02 -1.93
CA MET A 32 9.82 -16.01 -1.43
C MET A 32 9.59 -14.92 -0.38
N GLN A 33 10.53 -14.73 0.54
CA GLN A 33 10.45 -13.67 1.55
C GLN A 33 10.42 -12.28 0.92
N LEU A 34 11.26 -12.03 -0.10
CA LEU A 34 11.24 -10.76 -0.84
C LEU A 34 9.88 -10.52 -1.51
N ARG A 35 9.30 -11.54 -2.15
CA ARG A 35 7.95 -11.43 -2.74
C ARG A 35 6.87 -11.17 -1.70
N ALA A 36 6.96 -11.82 -0.54
CA ALA A 36 6.04 -11.58 0.57
C ALA A 36 6.12 -10.13 1.06
N LEU A 37 7.32 -9.60 1.25
CA LEU A 37 7.54 -8.20 1.64
C LEU A 37 6.99 -7.22 0.59
N GLN A 38 7.21 -7.50 -0.70
CA GLN A 38 6.64 -6.69 -1.78
C GLN A 38 5.11 -6.68 -1.70
N SER A 39 4.47 -7.85 -1.52
CA SER A 39 3.02 -7.94 -1.42
C SER A 39 2.46 -7.20 -0.19
N ALA A 40 3.15 -7.29 0.95
CA ALA A 40 2.77 -6.60 2.18
C ALA A 40 2.89 -5.08 2.00
N HIS A 41 3.94 -4.61 1.33
CA HIS A 41 4.14 -3.19 1.05
C HIS A 41 3.02 -2.63 0.18
N MET A 42 2.58 -3.37 -0.84
CA MET A 42 1.43 -3.00 -1.66
C MET A 42 0.12 -2.92 -0.87
N GLY A 43 -0.10 -3.87 0.03
CA GLY A 43 -1.26 -3.83 0.94
C GLY A 43 -1.23 -2.61 1.85
N TYR A 44 -0.07 -2.31 2.42
CA TYR A 44 0.14 -1.14 3.28
C TYR A 44 -0.17 0.17 2.55
N GLN A 45 0.36 0.36 1.34
CA GLN A 45 0.11 1.58 0.56
C GLN A 45 -1.37 1.76 0.23
N ARG A 46 -2.08 0.69 -0.17
CA ARG A 46 -3.54 0.76 -0.40
C ARG A 46 -4.31 1.13 0.85
N ALA A 47 -3.91 0.60 2.01
CA ALA A 47 -4.52 0.94 3.29
C ALA A 47 -4.31 2.43 3.63
N VAL A 48 -3.09 2.94 3.48
CA VAL A 48 -2.75 4.36 3.72
C VAL A 48 -3.55 5.28 2.79
N VAL A 49 -3.64 4.95 1.50
CA VAL A 49 -4.44 5.71 0.51
C VAL A 49 -5.92 5.72 0.88
N SER A 50 -6.46 4.57 1.32
CA SER A 50 -7.86 4.48 1.77
C SER A 50 -8.11 5.34 3.01
N LEU A 51 -7.19 5.32 3.97
CA LEU A 51 -7.27 6.17 5.17
C LEU A 51 -7.22 7.65 4.81
N ALA A 52 -6.38 8.05 3.85
CA ALA A 52 -6.33 9.42 3.38
C ALA A 52 -7.66 9.85 2.74
N ALA A 53 -8.30 8.99 1.95
CA ALA A 53 -9.61 9.30 1.36
C ALA A 53 -10.72 9.41 2.41
N ILE A 54 -10.71 8.55 3.42
CA ILE A 54 -11.65 8.58 4.54
C ILE A 54 -11.47 9.86 5.38
N ASP A 55 -10.23 10.28 5.65
CA ASP A 55 -9.94 11.55 6.36
C ASP A 55 -10.46 12.77 5.58
N ALA A 56 -10.39 12.76 4.24
CA ALA A 56 -10.99 13.81 3.43
C ALA A 56 -12.53 13.87 3.59
N GLN A 57 -13.19 12.72 3.64
CA GLN A 57 -14.61 12.64 3.93
C GLN A 57 -14.93 13.17 5.33
N GLU A 58 -14.18 12.76 6.35
CA GLU A 58 -14.40 13.17 7.75
C GLU A 58 -14.23 14.68 7.94
N ARG A 59 -13.28 15.29 7.23
CA ARG A 59 -13.15 16.76 7.17
C ARG A 59 -14.39 17.41 6.56
N ALA A 60 -14.92 16.86 5.47
CA ALA A 60 -16.14 17.36 4.85
C ALA A 60 -17.33 17.31 5.82
N TRP A 61 -17.49 16.20 6.56
CA TRP A 61 -18.49 16.07 7.63
C TRP A 61 -18.29 17.06 8.78
N SER A 62 -17.03 17.26 9.20
CA SER A 62 -16.68 18.21 10.25
C SER A 62 -17.07 19.64 9.85
N GLU A 63 -16.76 20.07 8.63
CA GLU A 63 -17.14 21.39 8.13
C GLU A 63 -18.66 21.55 8.05
N LEU A 64 -19.39 20.55 7.50
CA LEU A 64 -20.85 20.56 7.47
C LEU A 64 -21.47 20.66 8.88
N SER A 65 -20.89 19.96 9.86
CA SER A 65 -21.37 20.01 11.24
C SER A 65 -21.14 21.38 11.88
N ARG A 66 -20.06 22.08 11.53
CA ARG A 66 -19.68 23.38 12.09
C ARG A 66 -20.44 24.53 11.46
N ASP A 67 -20.86 24.39 10.21
CA ASP A 67 -21.67 25.41 9.55
C ASP A 67 -23.07 25.49 10.19
N ALA A 68 -23.50 26.72 10.47
CA ALA A 68 -24.82 27.04 10.97
C ALA A 68 -25.90 26.81 9.90
N ASN A 69 -25.56 27.05 8.63
CA ASN A 69 -26.48 26.90 7.51
C ASN A 69 -26.48 25.49 6.92
N LYS A 70 -25.67 24.56 7.47
CA LYS A 70 -25.48 23.20 6.93
C LYS A 70 -25.17 23.19 5.43
N ALA A 71 -24.47 24.22 4.95
CA ALA A 71 -24.06 24.27 3.57
C ALA A 71 -22.89 23.29 3.34
N CYS A 72 -22.88 22.65 2.19
CA CYS A 72 -21.80 21.76 1.82
C CYS A 72 -20.52 22.55 1.53
N PRO A 73 -19.37 22.14 2.11
CA PRO A 73 -18.11 22.85 1.94
C PRO A 73 -17.61 22.78 0.49
N SER A 74 -16.85 23.78 0.04
CA SER A 74 -16.16 23.68 -1.25
C SER A 74 -15.06 22.61 -1.19
N ALA A 75 -14.76 21.95 -2.31
CA ALA A 75 -13.68 20.97 -2.39
C ALA A 75 -12.32 21.54 -1.92
N SER A 76 -12.05 22.81 -2.23
CA SER A 76 -10.83 23.53 -1.82
C SER A 76 -10.72 23.74 -0.30
N ALA A 77 -11.84 23.87 0.41
CA ALA A 77 -11.85 24.02 1.87
C ALA A 77 -11.36 22.73 2.55
N ILE A 78 -11.73 21.58 2.00
CA ILE A 78 -11.28 20.25 2.46
C ILE A 78 -9.81 20.01 2.06
N GLU A 79 -9.48 20.31 0.80
CA GLU A 79 -8.21 19.96 0.18
C GLU A 79 -7.01 20.62 0.86
N SER A 80 -7.10 21.89 1.26
CA SER A 80 -5.96 22.63 1.84
C SER A 80 -5.39 21.98 3.11
N GLY A 81 -6.24 21.62 4.07
CA GLY A 81 -5.83 20.96 5.31
C GLY A 81 -5.47 19.48 5.10
N TRP A 82 -6.12 18.83 4.15
CA TRP A 82 -5.87 17.43 3.80
C TRP A 82 -4.50 17.25 3.13
N LEU A 83 -4.14 18.13 2.18
CA LEU A 83 -2.84 18.12 1.50
C LEU A 83 -1.69 18.28 2.49
N GLY A 84 -1.80 19.22 3.43
CA GLY A 84 -0.76 19.45 4.44
C GLY A 84 -0.47 18.24 5.32
N ASN A 85 -1.51 17.47 5.68
CA ASN A 85 -1.36 16.30 6.54
C ASN A 85 -0.82 15.08 5.78
N TRP A 86 -1.32 14.81 4.57
CA TRP A 86 -1.03 13.56 3.87
C TRP A 86 0.11 13.68 2.85
N PHE A 87 0.17 14.76 2.09
CA PHE A 87 1.06 14.87 0.91
C PHE A 87 2.42 15.49 1.22
N GLY A 88 2.57 16.12 2.39
CA GLY A 88 3.86 16.65 2.85
C GLY A 88 4.78 15.63 3.54
N SER A 89 4.26 14.47 3.96
CA SER A 89 5.03 13.51 4.78
C SER A 89 4.81 12.04 4.43
N VAL A 90 3.55 11.62 4.21
CA VAL A 90 3.20 10.20 4.03
C VAL A 90 3.06 9.82 2.56
N LEU A 91 2.51 10.72 1.74
CA LEU A 91 2.20 10.53 0.32
C LEU A 91 2.95 11.56 -0.55
N ASN A 92 4.25 11.66 -0.34
CA ASN A 92 5.14 12.64 -1.00
C ASN A 92 5.25 12.46 -2.53
N ASP A 93 5.06 11.24 -3.04
CA ASP A 93 5.17 10.90 -4.46
C ASP A 93 3.83 10.53 -5.12
N ALA A 94 2.71 10.88 -4.48
CA ALA A 94 1.38 10.67 -5.01
C ALA A 94 0.76 11.99 -5.51
N GLY A 95 0.12 11.95 -6.67
CA GLY A 95 -0.81 12.97 -7.11
C GLY A 95 -2.13 12.85 -6.35
N SER A 96 -2.78 13.98 -6.14
CA SER A 96 -4.08 14.07 -5.49
C SER A 96 -4.97 15.12 -6.11
N GLY A 97 -6.27 14.97 -5.87
CA GLY A 97 -7.25 15.99 -6.16
C GLY A 97 -8.57 15.66 -5.48
N ILE A 98 -9.23 16.66 -4.95
CA ILE A 98 -10.63 16.58 -4.53
C ILE A 98 -11.45 17.43 -5.49
N SER A 99 -12.42 16.83 -6.17
CA SER A 99 -13.40 17.55 -6.96
C SER A 99 -14.79 17.23 -6.46
N GLY A 100 -15.71 18.19 -6.56
CA GLY A 100 -17.07 17.96 -6.10
C GLY A 100 -17.93 19.21 -6.21
N MET A 101 -19.20 18.99 -6.50
CA MET A 101 -20.25 20.01 -6.57
C MET A 101 -21.49 19.43 -5.88
N GLU A 102 -22.33 20.28 -5.29
CA GLU A 102 -23.63 19.86 -4.74
C GLU A 102 -23.52 18.67 -3.76
N CYS A 103 -22.60 18.78 -2.80
CA CYS A 103 -22.41 17.76 -1.74
C CYS A 103 -21.89 16.39 -2.23
N ASP A 104 -21.59 16.22 -3.51
CA ASP A 104 -20.98 15.01 -4.08
C ASP A 104 -19.49 15.24 -4.34
N TYR A 105 -18.64 14.46 -3.68
CA TYR A 105 -17.19 14.62 -3.72
C TYR A 105 -16.52 13.36 -4.26
N THR A 106 -15.59 13.57 -5.17
CA THR A 106 -14.69 12.56 -5.73
C THR A 106 -13.27 12.90 -5.30
N VAL A 107 -12.72 12.05 -4.43
CA VAL A 107 -11.32 12.07 -4.03
C VAL A 107 -10.54 11.18 -4.98
N THR A 108 -9.60 11.78 -5.71
CA THR A 108 -8.72 11.08 -6.64
C THR A 108 -7.32 11.03 -6.06
N LEU A 109 -6.79 9.82 -5.93
CA LEU A 109 -5.46 9.53 -5.40
C LEU A 109 -4.67 8.76 -6.46
N ARG A 110 -3.59 9.35 -6.95
CA ARG A 110 -2.73 8.78 -7.99
C ARG A 110 -1.36 8.51 -7.42
N TRP A 111 -1.08 7.26 -7.11
CA TRP A 111 0.26 6.90 -6.66
C TRP A 111 1.12 6.41 -7.83
N ARG A 112 2.39 6.85 -7.87
CA ARG A 112 3.36 6.39 -8.87
C ARG A 112 4.13 5.19 -8.34
N GLU A 113 3.89 4.03 -8.93
CA GLU A 113 4.70 2.84 -8.69
C GLU A 113 5.94 2.81 -9.60
N GLU A 114 6.90 3.70 -9.35
CA GLU A 114 8.09 3.85 -10.22
C GLU A 114 8.96 2.59 -10.33
N ARG A 115 8.74 1.57 -9.51
CA ARG A 115 9.58 0.37 -9.46
C ARG A 115 9.03 -0.84 -10.22
N TYR A 116 7.74 -0.83 -10.62
CA TYR A 116 7.10 -1.99 -11.25
C TYR A 116 6.29 -1.70 -12.51
N SER A 117 6.02 -0.44 -12.87
CA SER A 117 5.30 -0.15 -14.10
C SER A 117 6.26 0.12 -15.26
N THR A 118 6.08 -0.63 -16.34
CA THR A 118 6.70 -0.38 -17.66
C THR A 118 6.05 0.85 -18.31
N GLY A 119 6.20 2.03 -17.68
CA GLY A 119 5.68 3.30 -18.20
C GLY A 119 4.17 3.51 -18.04
N GLU A 120 3.42 2.53 -17.53
CA GLU A 120 2.00 2.68 -17.22
C GLU A 120 1.84 3.44 -15.90
N GLN A 121 1.25 4.63 -15.95
CA GLN A 121 0.84 5.29 -14.71
C GLN A 121 -0.24 4.41 -14.07
N GLY A 122 -0.01 3.96 -12.84
CA GLY A 122 -0.99 3.16 -12.10
C GLY A 122 -2.36 3.83 -12.13
N ALA A 123 -3.42 3.03 -12.31
CA ALA A 123 -4.78 3.55 -12.33
C ALA A 123 -5.05 4.36 -11.04
N PRO A 124 -5.70 5.53 -11.14
CA PRO A 124 -6.04 6.31 -9.95
C PRO A 124 -6.91 5.49 -9.02
N PHE A 125 -6.62 5.55 -7.72
CA PHE A 125 -7.57 5.18 -6.69
C PHE A 125 -8.60 6.30 -6.59
N ILE A 126 -9.86 5.97 -6.85
CA ILE A 126 -10.98 6.92 -6.83
C ILE A 126 -11.89 6.53 -5.67
N TYR A 127 -12.14 7.48 -4.78
CA TYR A 127 -13.05 7.33 -3.66
C TYR A 127 -14.13 8.40 -3.75
N GLN A 128 -15.38 7.97 -3.83
CA GLN A 128 -16.53 8.87 -3.95
C GLN A 128 -17.36 8.81 -2.68
N PHE A 129 -17.75 9.98 -2.18
CA PHE A 129 -18.65 10.09 -1.06
C PHE A 129 -19.60 11.27 -1.26
N ARG A 130 -20.80 11.15 -0.73
CA ARG A 130 -21.82 12.18 -0.77
C ARG A 130 -22.23 12.57 0.65
N LEU A 131 -22.31 13.87 0.90
CA LEU A 131 -22.87 14.42 2.13
C LEU A 131 -24.40 14.54 2.00
N PRO A 132 -25.16 14.38 3.11
CA PRO A 132 -26.59 14.61 3.13
C PRO A 132 -26.89 16.11 3.00
N GLU A 133 -27.97 16.41 2.28
CA GLU A 133 -28.58 17.74 2.30
C GLU A 133 -29.46 17.87 3.56
N LEU A 134 -29.27 18.95 4.32
CA LEU A 134 -29.91 19.19 5.62
C LEU A 134 -30.73 20.48 5.62
#